data_AF-A0AAW7QKQ1-F1
#
_entry.id   AF-A0AAW7QKQ1-F1
#
_cell.length_a   1.000
_cell.length_b   1.000
_cell.length_c   1.000
_cell.angle_alpha   90.00
_cell.angle_beta   90.00
_cell.angle_gamma   90.00
#
_symmetry.space_group_name_H-M   'P 1'
#
loop_
_entity.id
_entity.type
_entity.pdbx_description
1 polymer ?
#
loop_
_entity_poly.entity_id
_entity_poly.type
_entity_poly.pdbx_seq_one_letter_code
_entity_poly.pdbx_strand_id
1 'polypeptide(L)' 'MSSAKTLVDLIREKTGVSAEQAQQAIDVVVGFLKEKLPEPIAAQVDTVLKSDVSAIADQIDAAKTMLGGLFGGKKD' A
#
# COMPACT_ATOMS: atom_id res chain seq x y z
N MET A 1 9.41 16.67 3.59
CA MET A 1 10.01 15.32 3.60
C MET A 1 8.94 14.35 4.08
N SER A 2 8.20 13.71 3.16
CA SER A 2 7.28 12.64 3.55
C SER A 2 8.15 11.40 3.75
N SER A 3 8.50 11.09 4.99
CA SER A 3 9.17 9.82 5.30
C SER A 3 8.14 8.72 5.08
N ALA A 4 8.11 8.13 3.88
CA ALA A 4 7.26 6.99 3.59
C ALA A 4 7.71 5.81 4.47
N LYS A 5 7.06 5.64 5.63
CA LYS A 5 7.30 4.50 6.52
C LYS A 5 6.56 3.30 5.97
N THR A 6 7.25 2.16 5.87
CA THR A 6 6.61 0.89 5.49
C THR A 6 5.72 0.38 6.63
N LEU A 7 4.81 -0.55 6.32
CA LEU A 7 4.02 -1.22 7.36
C LEU A 7 4.92 -1.98 8.35
N VAL A 8 6.01 -2.58 7.85
CA VAL A 8 7.04 -3.23 8.68
C VAL A 8 7.65 -2.24 9.66
N ASP A 9 8.01 -1.03 9.21
CA ASP A 9 8.58 0.00 10.09
C ASP A 9 7.59 0.47 11.16
N LEU A 10 6.32 0.62 10.79
CA LEU A 10 5.25 0.95 11.74
C LEU A 10 5.09 -0.13 12.81
N ILE A 11 5.07 -1.40 12.44
CA ILE A 11 4.95 -2.51 13.41
C ILE A 11 6.16 -2.52 14.34
N ARG A 12 7.38 -2.41 13.80
CA ARG A 12 8.62 -2.38 14.59
C ARG A 12 8.63 -1.21 15.57
N GLU A 13 8.27 0.00 15.11
CA GLU A 13 8.22 1.19 15.95
C GLU A 13 7.19 1.08 17.08
N LYS A 14 6.03 0.44 16.84
CA LYS A 14 4.95 0.35 17.82
C LYS A 14 5.04 -0.85 18.76
N THR A 15 5.74 -1.91 18.38
CA THR A 15 5.77 -3.18 19.13
C THR A 15 7.16 -3.59 19.61
N GLY A 16 8.22 -3.01 19.03
CA GLY A 16 9.61 -3.34 19.37
C GLY A 16 10.10 -4.68 18.81
N VAL A 17 9.33 -5.33 17.93
CA VAL A 17 9.70 -6.62 17.31
C VAL A 17 10.77 -6.47 16.23
N SER A 18 11.42 -7.58 15.87
CA SER A 18 12.36 -7.60 14.75
C SER A 18 11.66 -7.39 13.41
N ALA A 19 12.40 -7.00 12.36
CA ALA A 19 11.83 -6.87 11.02
C ALA A 19 11.26 -8.19 10.49
N GLU A 20 11.91 -9.32 10.81
CA GLU A 20 11.42 -10.66 10.44
C GLU A 20 10.12 -11.00 11.16
N GLN A 21 10.01 -10.69 12.46
CA GLN A 21 8.78 -10.89 13.23
C GLN A 21 7.64 -9.99 12.72
N ALA A 22 7.94 -8.75 12.34
CA ALA A 22 6.98 -7.85 11.74
C ALA A 22 6.48 -8.37 10.38
N GLN A 23 7.38 -8.89 9.54
CA GLN A 23 7.01 -9.50 8.26
C GLN A 23 6.11 -10.73 8.47
N GLN A 24 6.46 -11.61 9.40
CA GLN A 24 5.65 -12.77 9.77
C GLN A 24 4.25 -12.35 10.26
N ALA A 25 4.16 -11.29 11.07
CA ALA A 25 2.88 -10.78 11.55
C ALA A 25 2.00 -10.29 10.38
N ILE A 26 2.59 -9.60 9.40
CA ILE A 26 1.89 -9.20 8.17
C ILE A 26 1.40 -10.45 7.43
N ASP A 27 2.25 -11.43 7.19
CA ASP A 27 1.88 -12.64 6.45
C ASP A 27 0.71 -13.40 7.11
N VAL A 28 0.69 -13.50 8.44
CA VAL A 28 -0.41 -14.12 9.20
C VAL A 28 -1.72 -13.34 9.02
N VAL A 29 -1.69 -12.02 9.15
CA VAL A 29 -2.89 -11.17 8.98
C VAL A 29 -3.40 -11.25 7.55
N VAL A 30 -2.50 -11.23 6.58
CA VAL A 30 -2.84 -11.33 5.15
C VAL A 30 -3.44 -12.69 4.83
N GLY A 31 -2.87 -13.77 5.37
CA GLY A 31 -3.43 -15.11 5.27
C GLY A 31 -4.86 -15.18 5.82
N PHE A 32 -5.06 -14.67 7.03
CA PHE A 32 -6.38 -14.61 7.66
C PHE A 32 -7.39 -13.80 6.84
N LEU A 33 -6.99 -12.63 6.31
CA LEU A 33 -7.86 -11.81 5.48
C LEU A 33 -8.21 -12.51 4.16
N LYS A 34 -7.27 -13.21 3.52
CA LYS A 34 -7.54 -13.97 2.29
C LYS A 34 -8.55 -15.10 2.51
N GLU A 35 -8.51 -15.75 3.66
CA GLU A 35 -9.47 -16.80 4.01
C GLU A 35 -10.89 -16.24 4.28
N LYS A 36 -11.00 -14.98 4.71
CA LYS A 36 -12.28 -14.34 5.06
C LYS A 36 -12.86 -13.46 3.96
N LEU A 37 -12.04 -13.01 3.02
CA LEU A 37 -12.45 -12.14 1.93
C LEU A 37 -12.77 -12.95 0.67
N PRO A 38 -13.87 -12.63 -0.04
CA PRO A 38 -14.13 -13.19 -1.37
C PRO A 38 -12.94 -12.93 -2.32
N GLU A 39 -12.68 -13.86 -3.24
CA GLU A 39 -11.58 -13.79 -4.23
C GLU A 39 -11.36 -12.41 -4.89
N PRO A 40 -12.39 -11.67 -5.34
CA PRO A 40 -12.17 -10.35 -5.96
C PRO A 40 -11.61 -9.28 -5.00
N ILE A 41 -11.82 -9.43 -3.69
CA ILE A 41 -11.29 -8.49 -2.68
C ILE A 41 -9.89 -8.93 -2.24
N ALA A 42 -9.65 -10.23 -2.10
CA ALA A 42 -8.34 -10.78 -1.77
C ALA A 42 -7.26 -10.38 -2.79
N ALA A 43 -7.60 -10.38 -4.09
CA ALA A 43 -6.69 -9.95 -5.16
C ALA A 43 -6.28 -8.47 -5.06
N GLN A 44 -7.19 -7.60 -4.59
CA GLN A 44 -6.92 -6.17 -4.40
C GLN A 44 -6.01 -5.94 -3.19
N VAL A 45 -6.26 -6.67 -2.09
CA VAL A 45 -5.41 -6.63 -0.89
C VAL A 45 -3.99 -7.09 -1.22
N ASP A 46 -3.85 -8.18 -1.98
CA ASP A 46 -2.54 -8.63 -2.46
C ASP A 46 -1.84 -7.61 -3.33
N THR A 47 -2.59 -6.92 -4.20
CA THR A 47 -2.04 -5.86 -5.06
C THR A 47 -1.51 -4.70 -4.22
N VAL A 48 -2.24 -4.28 -3.19
CA VAL A 48 -1.82 -3.17 -2.31
C VAL A 48 -0.64 -3.56 -1.41
N LEU A 49 -0.57 -4.82 -0.98
CA LEU A 49 0.53 -5.30 -0.12
C LEU A 49 1.81 -5.61 -0.89
N LYS A 50 1.68 -6.10 -2.13
CA LYS A 50 2.81 -6.42 -3.02
C LYS A 50 3.29 -5.24 -3.82
N SER A 51 2.42 -4.26 -4.07
CA SER A 51 2.87 -3.00 -4.66
C SER A 51 3.61 -2.24 -3.58
N ASP A 52 4.85 -1.85 -3.87
CA ASP A 52 5.55 -0.89 -3.03
C ASP A 52 4.63 0.30 -2.80
N VAL A 53 4.43 0.69 -1.54
CA VAL A 53 3.56 1.82 -1.20
C VAL A 53 4.00 3.09 -1.95
N SER A 54 5.28 3.19 -2.31
CA SER A 54 5.81 4.17 -3.26
C SER A 54 5.27 4.02 -4.68
N ALA A 55 5.24 2.82 -5.25
CA ALA A 55 4.67 2.59 -6.58
C ALA A 55 3.16 2.88 -6.63
N ILE A 56 2.43 2.61 -5.54
CA ILE A 56 1.00 2.97 -5.43
C ILE A 56 0.85 4.49 -5.30
N ALA A 57 1.69 5.14 -4.50
CA ALA A 57 1.70 6.60 -4.37
C ALA A 57 2.02 7.27 -5.72
N ASP A 58 3.04 6.78 -6.43
CA ASP A 58 3.41 7.24 -7.77
C ASP A 58 2.29 7.01 -8.78
N GLN A 59 1.57 5.89 -8.68
CA GLN A 59 0.43 5.59 -9.57
C GLN A 59 -0.79 6.47 -9.24
N ILE A 60 -1.04 6.77 -7.97
CA ILE A 60 -2.09 7.69 -7.52
C ILE A 60 -1.74 9.13 -7.92
N ASP A 61 -0.48 9.54 -7.79
CA ASP A 61 -0.01 10.86 -8.21
C ASP A 61 -0.05 10.99 -9.74
N ALA A 62 0.37 9.96 -10.48
CA ALA A 62 0.22 9.92 -11.94
C ALA A 62 -1.25 9.98 -12.38
N ALA A 63 -2.14 9.26 -11.69
CA ALA A 63 -3.59 9.32 -11.93
C ALA A 63 -4.16 10.72 -11.62
N LYS A 64 -3.72 11.36 -10.53
CA LYS A 64 -4.08 12.75 -10.19
C LYS A 64 -3.56 13.76 -11.21
N THR A 65 -2.34 13.58 -11.73
CA THR A 65 -1.78 14.45 -12.77
C THR A 65 -2.51 14.30 -14.09
N MET A 66 -2.85 13.08 -14.52
CA MET A 66 -3.68 12.86 -15.71
C MET A 66 -5.09 13.43 -15.55
N LEU A 67 -5.71 13.27 -14.37
CA LEU A 67 -7.00 13.88 -14.06
C LEU A 67 -6.88 15.41 -14.06
N GLY A 68 -5.86 15.97 -13.41
CA GLY A 68 -5.58 17.41 -13.41
C GLY A 68 -5.32 17.98 -14.81
N GLY A 69 -4.64 17.24 -15.69
CA GLY A 69 -4.36 17.65 -17.07
C GLY A 69 -5.58 17.54 -18.00
N LEU A 70 -6.49 16.60 -17.74
CA LEU A 70 -7.71 16.41 -18.52
C LEU A 70 -8.85 17.33 -18.05
N PHE A 71 -8.95 17.59 -16.74
CA PHE A 71 -9.98 18.47 -16.15
C PHE A 71 -9.53 19.93 -16.04
N GLY A 72 -8.22 20.19 -16.05
CA GLY A 72 -7.63 21.52 -16.04
C GLY A 72 -7.21 22.00 -17.42
N GLY A 73 -7.84 21.46 -18.48
CA GLY A 73 -7.53 21.69 -19.89
C GLY A 73 -6.84 23.02 -20.15
N LYS A 74 -5.59 22.91 -20.63
CA LYS A 74 -4.69 23.96 -21.10
C LYS A 74 -5.45 25.26 -21.42
N LYS A 75 -5.44 26.20 -20.48
CA LYS A 75 -5.79 27.58 -20.75
C LYS A 75 -4.53 28.19 -21.34
N ASP A 76 -4.53 28.35 -22.66
CA ASP A 76 -3.57 29.21 -23.37
C ASP A 76 -3.49 30.60 -22.72
#